data_AF-A0A351IQ11-F1
#
_entry.id   AF-A0A351IQ11-F1
#
_cell.length_a   1.000
_cell.length_b   1.000
_cell.length_c   1.000
_cell.angle_alpha   90.00
_cell.angle_beta   90.00
_cell.angle_gamma   90.00
#
_symmetry.space_group_name_H-M   'P 1'
#
loop_
_entity.id
_entity.type
_entity.pdbx_description
1 polymer ?
#
loop_
_entity_poly.entity_id
_entity_poly.type
_entity_poly.pdbx_seq_one_letter_code
_entity_poly.pdbx_strand_id
1 'polypeptide(L)'
;MLPHLLEPILFAAFISKQSEELVFGCVGFFSEFSSSLAPCLTAMLARSRRKFRETFLSKSQFFRLFGYNGHCFNLRKTMHVRTFVKLLSSLFFCLSASLAAVHPALEKELFTIRDPSCERRQFRSSMKKIGEYLALDVARDLNTHEVTMKTLLGKEAVHSLVLEEIVLVTILRAGLPLVDGFLEVFPDAEVGFFAMKRDEKSLKAKIDYIALPSLEGKTVILVDPMIATGGSMCDAILHMKQLHPKKILAAGAIATRDGMERIQKEMPGIRFYTGAVDPILNSIGYIVPGLGDAGDRSFGLKID
;
A
#
# COMPACT_ATOMS: atom_id res chain seq x y z
N MET A 1 47.35 20.16 21.93
CA MET A 1 47.43 19.53 20.60
C MET A 1 46.24 18.61 20.45
N LEU A 2 45.25 19.02 19.65
CA LEU A 2 44.05 18.26 19.30
C LEU A 2 44.27 17.56 17.95
N PRO A 3 44.49 16.24 17.88
CA PRO A 3 44.19 15.50 16.65
C PRO A 3 43.21 14.33 16.82
N HIS A 4 42.93 13.84 18.04
CA HIS A 4 42.17 12.58 18.22
C HIS A 4 40.66 12.71 18.49
N LEU A 5 40.10 13.93 18.46
CA LEU A 5 38.66 14.17 18.67
C LEU A 5 37.89 14.53 17.38
N LEU A 6 38.58 14.72 16.26
CA LEU A 6 37.98 15.10 14.98
C LEU A 6 37.48 13.88 14.18
N GLU A 7 38.09 12.70 14.32
CA GLU A 7 37.73 11.52 13.52
C GLU A 7 36.31 10.98 13.78
N PRO A 8 35.78 10.86 15.01
CA PRO A 8 34.44 10.31 15.22
C PRO A 8 33.32 11.26 14.78
N ILE A 9 33.55 12.57 14.91
CA ILE A 9 32.61 13.62 14.48
C ILE A 9 32.59 13.72 12.96
N LEU A 10 33.75 13.65 12.32
CA LEU A 10 33.88 13.60 10.86
C LEU A 10 33.31 12.30 10.30
N PHE A 11 33.46 11.16 10.99
CA PHE A 11 32.90 9.87 10.58
C PHE A 11 31.37 9.83 10.70
N ALA A 12 30.80 10.38 11.79
CA ALA A 12 29.36 10.53 11.93
C ALA A 12 28.76 11.53 10.91
N ALA A 13 29.48 12.62 10.61
CA ALA A 13 29.11 13.57 9.55
C ALA A 13 29.26 12.97 8.14
N PHE A 14 30.22 12.05 7.94
CA PHE A 14 30.45 11.34 6.69
C PHE A 14 29.35 10.31 6.42
N ILE A 15 28.95 9.52 7.44
CA ILE A 15 27.83 8.58 7.32
C ILE A 15 26.50 9.33 7.15
N SER A 16 26.30 10.46 7.84
CA SER A 16 25.10 11.28 7.62
C SER A 16 25.07 11.84 6.20
N LYS A 17 26.21 12.34 5.69
CA LYS A 17 26.31 12.88 4.34
C LYS A 17 26.12 11.80 3.26
N GLN A 18 26.68 10.60 3.45
CA GLN A 18 26.42 9.47 2.54
C GLN A 18 24.96 9.00 2.60
N SER A 19 24.33 8.96 3.77
CA SER A 19 22.91 8.61 3.88
C SER A 19 21.98 9.68 3.28
N GLU A 20 22.37 10.95 3.38
CA GLU A 20 21.71 12.07 2.71
C GLU A 20 21.94 11.99 1.19
N GLU A 21 23.15 11.73 0.72
CA GLU A 21 23.43 11.53 -0.70
C GLU A 21 22.73 10.29 -1.29
N LEU A 22 22.54 9.20 -0.53
CA LEU A 22 21.83 8.01 -0.98
C LEU A 22 20.32 8.25 -1.08
N VAL A 23 19.71 8.83 -0.03
CA VAL A 23 18.26 9.12 0.00
C VAL A 23 17.91 10.23 -1.00
N PHE A 24 18.73 11.28 -1.11
CA PHE A 24 18.50 12.37 -2.04
C PHE A 24 18.98 12.07 -3.46
N GLY A 25 19.95 11.17 -3.64
CA GLY A 25 20.38 10.65 -4.94
C GLY A 25 19.32 9.77 -5.59
N CYS A 26 18.67 8.89 -4.82
CA CYS A 26 17.51 8.14 -5.30
C CYS A 26 16.35 9.07 -5.69
N VAL A 27 16.07 10.12 -4.92
CA VAL A 27 14.96 11.05 -5.23
C VAL A 27 15.31 12.04 -6.35
N GLY A 28 16.59 12.43 -6.50
CA GLY A 28 17.10 13.23 -7.61
C GLY A 28 17.02 12.50 -8.95
N PHE A 29 17.34 11.20 -8.96
CA PHE A 29 17.20 10.33 -10.13
C PHE A 29 15.74 10.25 -10.64
N PHE A 30 14.75 10.30 -9.74
CA PHE A 30 13.32 10.36 -10.11
C PHE A 30 12.87 11.73 -10.64
N SER A 31 13.57 12.83 -10.29
CA SER A 31 13.22 14.18 -10.74
C SER A 31 13.62 14.46 -12.20
N GLU A 32 14.56 13.68 -12.75
CA GLU A 32 14.99 13.78 -14.15
C GLU A 32 14.01 13.07 -15.13
N PHE A 33 13.15 12.19 -14.63
CA PHE A 33 12.22 11.38 -15.45
C PHE A 33 10.81 11.98 -15.60
N SER A 34 10.44 13.02 -14.85
CA SER A 34 9.10 13.64 -14.96
C SER A 34 9.12 15.14 -14.61
N SER A 35 8.92 15.98 -15.63
CA SER A 35 8.88 17.44 -15.51
C SER A 35 7.67 17.97 -14.72
N SER A 36 6.62 17.17 -14.53
CA SER A 36 5.42 17.56 -13.77
C SER A 36 5.56 17.35 -12.26
N LEU A 37 6.42 16.44 -11.82
CA LEU A 37 6.66 16.11 -10.41
C LEU A 37 7.84 16.88 -9.80
N ALA A 38 8.70 17.48 -10.64
CA ALA A 38 9.88 18.22 -10.21
C ALA A 38 9.58 19.33 -9.17
N PRO A 39 8.53 20.17 -9.28
CA PRO A 39 8.28 21.23 -8.31
C PRO A 39 7.83 20.68 -6.95
N CYS A 40 7.04 19.61 -6.95
CA CYS A 40 6.49 19.01 -5.73
C CYS A 40 7.55 18.20 -4.97
N LEU A 41 8.35 17.40 -5.68
CA LEU A 41 9.52 16.73 -5.11
C LEU A 41 10.51 17.75 -4.57
N THR A 42 10.82 18.82 -5.32
CA THR A 42 11.74 19.87 -4.88
C THR A 42 11.24 20.57 -3.61
N ALA A 43 9.94 20.86 -3.51
CA ALA A 43 9.33 21.44 -2.31
C ALA A 43 9.34 20.45 -1.12
N MET A 44 9.06 19.17 -1.33
CA MET A 44 9.17 18.13 -0.30
C MET A 44 10.61 17.96 0.20
N LEU A 45 11.58 17.93 -0.72
CA LEU A 45 13.00 17.83 -0.40
C LEU A 45 13.51 19.08 0.33
N ALA A 46 13.09 20.28 -0.08
CA ALA A 46 13.44 21.52 0.59
C ALA A 46 12.84 21.59 2.01
N ARG A 47 11.57 21.17 2.18
CA ARG A 47 10.88 21.14 3.48
C ARG A 47 11.48 20.06 4.39
N SER A 48 11.88 18.92 3.85
CA SER A 48 12.56 17.84 4.57
C SER A 48 13.97 18.26 4.99
N ARG A 49 14.77 18.84 4.08
CA ARG A 49 16.10 19.42 4.39
C ARG A 49 16.01 20.50 5.46
N ARG A 50 15.01 21.39 5.37
CA ARG A 50 14.79 22.44 6.36
C ARG A 50 14.40 21.87 7.71
N LYS A 51 13.48 20.91 7.77
CA LYS A 51 13.05 20.27 9.03
C LYS A 51 14.16 19.41 9.64
N PHE A 52 14.96 18.73 8.83
CA PHE A 52 16.15 17.99 9.27
C PHE A 52 17.21 18.93 9.84
N ARG A 53 17.54 20.02 9.11
CA ARG A 53 18.44 21.09 9.59
C ARG A 53 17.91 21.79 10.84
N GLU A 54 16.64 22.14 10.92
CA GLU A 54 16.04 22.80 12.08
C GLU A 54 16.02 21.87 13.31
N THR A 55 15.77 20.58 13.13
CA THR A 55 15.81 19.59 14.23
C THR A 55 17.24 19.30 14.69
N PHE A 56 18.22 19.34 13.78
CA PHE A 56 19.64 19.21 14.10
C PHE A 56 20.22 20.48 14.75
N LEU A 57 19.82 21.65 14.26
CA LEU A 57 20.24 22.96 14.79
C LEU A 57 19.57 23.29 16.14
N SER A 58 18.28 22.97 16.33
CA SER A 58 17.62 23.21 17.63
C SER A 58 18.14 22.27 18.72
N LYS A 59 18.43 21.01 18.39
CA LYS A 59 19.06 20.08 19.35
C LYS A 59 20.51 20.41 19.63
N SER A 60 21.27 20.96 18.67
CA SER A 60 22.65 21.42 18.91
C SER A 60 22.74 22.77 19.64
N GLN A 61 21.71 23.63 19.56
CA GLN A 61 21.58 24.83 20.40
C GLN A 61 21.15 24.49 21.84
N PHE A 62 20.34 23.44 22.03
CA PHE A 62 19.99 22.91 23.36
C PHE A 62 21.24 22.46 24.16
N PHE A 63 22.34 22.11 23.48
CA PHE A 63 23.64 21.80 24.09
C PHE A 63 24.51 23.01 24.43
N ARG A 64 24.13 24.25 24.05
CA ARG A 64 24.87 25.47 24.44
C ARG A 64 24.25 26.23 25.62
N LEU A 65 23.01 25.94 25.99
CA LEU A 65 22.27 26.68 27.03
C LEU A 65 22.39 26.11 28.45
N PHE A 66 22.99 24.93 28.62
CA PHE A 66 23.38 24.40 29.93
C PHE A 66 24.91 24.29 29.98
N GLY A 67 25.57 25.37 30.39
CA GLY A 67 26.97 25.32 30.77
C GLY A 67 27.12 24.47 32.04
N TYR A 68 27.80 23.33 31.95
CA TYR A 68 28.28 22.62 33.13
C TYR A 68 29.59 21.90 32.84
N ASN A 69 30.58 22.24 33.67
CA ASN A 69 31.93 21.70 33.69
C ASN A 69 31.93 20.21 34.02
N GLY A 70 32.87 19.51 33.39
CA GLY A 70 33.44 18.20 33.76
C GLY A 70 32.62 17.28 34.65
N HIS A 71 32.02 16.24 34.05
CA HIS A 71 32.08 14.85 34.52
C HIS A 71 31.50 13.93 33.42
N CYS A 72 32.11 12.76 33.24
CA CYS A 72 31.77 11.75 32.24
C CYS A 72 30.26 11.50 32.09
N PHE A 73 29.68 11.87 30.94
CA PHE A 73 28.31 11.47 30.59
C PHE A 73 28.35 10.19 29.77
N ASN A 74 27.84 9.11 30.37
CA ASN A 74 27.75 7.78 29.79
C ASN A 74 26.75 7.78 28.61
N LEU A 75 27.22 7.43 27.42
CA LEU A 75 26.50 7.42 26.13
C LEU A 75 25.46 6.29 26.02
N ARG A 76 24.55 6.17 26.99
CA ARG A 76 23.47 5.15 26.99
C ARG A 76 22.06 5.68 26.76
N LYS A 77 21.86 6.98 26.49
CA LYS A 77 20.52 7.54 26.23
C LYS A 77 20.51 8.51 25.05
N THR A 78 20.89 8.01 23.87
CA THR A 78 20.64 8.69 22.60
C THR A 78 19.59 7.90 21.84
N MET A 79 18.45 8.57 21.60
CA MET A 79 17.41 8.27 20.61
C MET A 79 17.39 6.81 20.11
N HIS A 80 16.60 5.98 20.79
CA HIS A 80 16.46 4.54 20.55
C HIS A 80 16.61 4.19 19.06
N VAL A 81 17.58 3.34 18.74
CA VAL A 81 17.74 2.70 17.41
C VAL A 81 16.40 2.15 16.91
N ARG A 82 15.51 1.72 17.82
CA ARG A 82 14.11 1.36 17.52
C ARG A 82 13.31 2.46 16.84
N THR A 83 13.46 3.72 17.21
CA THR A 83 12.72 4.85 16.60
C THR A 83 13.27 5.17 15.22
N PHE A 84 14.59 5.10 15.03
CA PHE A 84 15.22 5.30 13.73
C PHE A 84 14.91 4.15 12.76
N VAL A 85 14.97 2.90 13.23
CA VAL A 85 14.54 1.70 12.48
C VAL A 85 13.04 1.75 12.18
N LYS A 86 12.19 2.23 13.11
CA LYS A 86 10.76 2.46 12.82
C LYS A 86 10.54 3.53 11.76
N LEU A 87 11.34 4.59 11.76
CA LEU A 87 11.24 5.67 10.77
C LEU A 87 11.69 5.18 9.38
N LEU A 88 12.80 4.43 9.33
CA LEU A 88 13.28 3.79 8.10
C LEU A 88 12.33 2.70 7.60
N SER A 89 11.77 1.89 8.50
CA SER A 89 10.79 0.85 8.12
C SER A 89 9.46 1.45 7.67
N SER A 90 9.04 2.60 8.23
CA SER A 90 7.85 3.32 7.76
C SER A 90 8.10 4.09 6.45
N LEU A 91 9.32 4.58 6.21
CA LEU A 91 9.73 5.08 4.89
C LEU A 91 9.84 3.97 3.85
N PHE A 92 10.39 2.79 4.21
CA PHE A 92 10.42 1.62 3.35
C PHE A 92 9.03 1.05 3.11
N PHE A 93 8.15 1.05 4.11
CA PHE A 93 6.74 0.69 3.94
C PHE A 93 6.03 1.66 3.00
N CYS A 94 6.29 2.97 3.14
CA CYS A 94 5.83 3.95 2.17
C CYS A 94 6.37 3.64 0.77
N LEU A 95 7.67 3.35 0.60
CA LEU A 95 8.27 3.02 -0.71
C LEU A 95 7.78 1.68 -1.29
N SER A 96 7.58 0.64 -0.47
CA SER A 96 7.06 -0.66 -0.92
C SER A 96 5.55 -0.62 -1.18
N ALA A 97 4.83 0.31 -0.55
CA ALA A 97 3.44 0.65 -0.85
C ALA A 97 3.30 1.68 -1.98
N SER A 98 4.40 2.27 -2.48
CA SER A 98 4.37 3.25 -3.56
C SER A 98 5.17 2.76 -4.77
N LEU A 99 4.58 1.80 -5.48
CA LEU A 99 4.75 1.73 -6.94
C LEU A 99 3.45 2.03 -7.70
N ALA A 100 2.49 2.67 -7.05
CA ALA A 100 1.47 3.41 -7.78
C ALA A 100 2.14 4.67 -8.32
N ALA A 101 2.73 4.59 -9.51
CA ALA A 101 2.82 5.78 -10.34
C ALA A 101 1.41 6.36 -10.38
N VAL A 102 1.22 7.55 -9.82
CA VAL A 102 -0.10 8.22 -9.74
C VAL A 102 -0.59 8.39 -11.17
N HIS A 103 -1.36 7.41 -11.64
CA HIS A 103 -1.80 7.37 -13.01
C HIS A 103 -3.02 8.28 -13.11
N PRO A 104 -3.01 9.35 -13.93
CA PRO A 104 -4.15 10.27 -14.00
C PRO A 104 -5.47 9.59 -14.33
N ALA A 105 -5.44 8.45 -15.05
CA ALA A 105 -6.65 7.65 -15.27
C ALA A 105 -7.18 6.97 -14.00
N LEU A 106 -6.31 6.49 -13.10
CA LEU A 106 -6.73 5.97 -11.80
C LEU A 106 -7.29 7.09 -10.92
N GLU A 107 -6.63 8.25 -10.88
CA GLU A 107 -7.09 9.43 -10.14
C GLU A 107 -8.49 9.89 -10.57
N LYS A 108 -8.79 9.85 -11.87
CA LYS A 108 -10.15 10.16 -12.37
C LYS A 108 -11.21 9.20 -11.81
N GLU A 109 -10.91 7.90 -11.76
CA GLU A 109 -11.86 6.92 -11.25
C GLU A 109 -11.97 7.01 -9.72
N LEU A 110 -10.86 7.28 -9.02
CA LEU A 110 -10.85 7.59 -7.57
C LEU A 110 -11.69 8.84 -7.26
N PHE A 111 -11.53 9.92 -8.02
CA PHE A 111 -12.37 11.11 -7.91
C PHE A 111 -13.85 10.74 -8.05
N THR A 112 -14.19 9.96 -9.09
CA THR A 112 -15.56 9.56 -9.38
C THR A 112 -16.18 8.75 -8.23
N ILE A 113 -15.46 7.76 -7.70
CA ILE A 113 -15.95 6.98 -6.56
C ILE A 113 -15.95 7.76 -5.25
N ARG A 114 -15.34 8.96 -5.17
CA ARG A 114 -15.38 9.81 -3.96
C ARG A 114 -16.45 10.91 -4.05
N ASP A 115 -16.82 11.30 -5.27
CA ASP A 115 -17.84 12.32 -5.51
C ASP A 115 -19.21 11.87 -4.95
N PRO A 116 -19.80 12.62 -3.99
CA PRO A 116 -21.11 12.28 -3.44
C PRO A 116 -22.26 12.39 -4.44
N SER A 117 -22.08 13.15 -5.54
CA SER A 117 -23.07 13.27 -6.61
C SER A 117 -23.05 12.12 -7.62
N CYS A 118 -22.04 11.24 -7.53
CA CYS A 118 -21.89 10.11 -8.44
C CYS A 118 -23.03 9.11 -8.32
N GLU A 119 -23.71 8.85 -9.45
CA GLU A 119 -24.78 7.88 -9.53
C GLU A 119 -24.29 6.43 -9.41
N ARG A 120 -25.17 5.52 -8.96
CA ARG A 120 -24.83 4.10 -8.71
C ARG A 120 -24.22 3.40 -9.93
N ARG A 121 -24.73 3.67 -11.15
CA ARG A 121 -24.18 3.08 -12.38
C ARG A 121 -22.74 3.52 -12.61
N GLN A 122 -22.48 4.82 -12.46
CA GLN A 122 -21.15 5.39 -12.63
C GLN A 122 -20.21 4.89 -11.54
N PHE A 123 -20.66 4.83 -10.28
CA PHE A 123 -19.88 4.29 -9.18
C PHE A 123 -19.41 2.85 -9.46
N ARG A 124 -20.32 1.97 -9.90
CA ARG A 124 -19.96 0.58 -10.27
C ARG A 124 -18.98 0.54 -11.44
N SER A 125 -19.19 1.36 -12.47
CA SER A 125 -18.29 1.41 -13.64
C SER A 125 -16.89 1.92 -13.29
N SER A 126 -16.78 2.94 -12.44
CA SER A 126 -15.49 3.45 -11.97
C SER A 126 -14.79 2.47 -11.04
N MET A 127 -15.53 1.80 -10.15
CA MET A 127 -14.98 0.74 -9.31
C MET A 127 -14.45 -0.43 -10.14
N LYS A 128 -15.15 -0.83 -11.21
CA LYS A 128 -14.69 -1.84 -12.16
C LYS A 128 -13.36 -1.45 -12.80
N LYS A 129 -13.24 -0.24 -13.34
CA LYS A 129 -11.98 0.25 -13.92
C LYS A 129 -10.83 0.30 -12.93
N ILE A 130 -11.10 0.67 -11.67
CA ILE A 130 -10.08 0.60 -10.61
C ILE A 130 -9.61 -0.84 -10.45
N GLY A 131 -10.53 -1.82 -10.50
CA GLY A 131 -10.19 -3.24 -10.48
C GLY A 131 -9.28 -3.65 -11.63
N GLU A 132 -9.59 -3.23 -12.85
CA GLU A 132 -8.75 -3.48 -14.04
C GLU A 132 -7.33 -2.92 -13.84
N TYR A 133 -7.20 -1.67 -13.38
CA TYR A 133 -5.90 -1.05 -13.16
C TYR A 133 -5.08 -1.77 -12.07
N LEU A 134 -5.72 -2.12 -10.96
CA LEU A 134 -5.05 -2.85 -9.88
C LEU A 134 -4.67 -4.27 -10.30
N ALA A 135 -5.49 -4.93 -11.12
CA ALA A 135 -5.19 -6.25 -11.65
C ALA A 135 -3.96 -6.23 -12.56
N LEU A 136 -3.75 -5.17 -13.36
CA LEU A 136 -2.53 -5.00 -14.14
C LEU A 136 -1.28 -4.83 -13.26
N ASP A 137 -1.40 -4.11 -12.13
CA ASP A 137 -0.29 -3.99 -11.18
C ASP A 137 -0.01 -5.33 -10.47
N VAL A 138 -1.06 -6.10 -10.14
CA VAL A 138 -0.93 -7.47 -9.60
C VAL A 138 -0.24 -8.40 -10.58
N ALA A 139 -0.59 -8.33 -11.87
CA ALA A 139 -0.04 -9.19 -12.92
C ALA A 139 1.49 -9.11 -13.02
N ARG A 140 2.09 -7.96 -12.67
CA ARG A 140 3.55 -7.77 -12.67
C ARG A 140 4.29 -8.64 -11.67
N ASP A 141 3.59 -9.12 -10.63
CA ASP A 141 4.17 -9.93 -9.56
C ASP A 141 3.78 -11.41 -9.65
N LEU A 142 3.15 -11.81 -10.76
CA LEU A 142 2.84 -13.20 -11.08
C LEU A 142 3.99 -13.84 -11.84
N ASN A 143 4.19 -15.14 -11.62
CA ASN A 143 5.12 -15.93 -12.41
C ASN A 143 4.63 -16.04 -13.84
N THR A 144 5.56 -15.86 -14.77
CA THR A 144 5.32 -16.00 -16.21
C THR A 144 6.20 -17.08 -16.80
N HIS A 145 5.82 -17.57 -17.97
CA HIS A 145 6.64 -18.44 -18.80
C HIS A 145 6.74 -17.85 -20.20
N GLU A 146 7.87 -18.09 -20.86
CA GLU A 146 8.07 -17.64 -22.23
C GLU A 146 7.36 -18.57 -23.22
N VAL A 147 6.65 -17.97 -24.15
CA VAL A 147 6.03 -18.64 -25.28
C VAL A 147 6.55 -18.01 -26.56
N THR A 148 7.06 -18.86 -27.45
CA THR A 148 7.53 -18.45 -28.77
C THR A 148 6.48 -18.80 -29.82
N MET A 149 6.18 -17.86 -30.71
CA MET A 149 5.29 -18.09 -31.85
C MET A 149 5.88 -17.51 -33.13
N LYS A 150 5.50 -18.08 -34.28
CA LYS A 150 5.80 -17.47 -35.59
C LYS A 150 4.73 -16.46 -35.96
N THR A 151 5.17 -15.24 -36.25
CA THR A 151 4.31 -14.17 -36.76
C THR A 151 3.99 -14.40 -38.24
N LEU A 152 2.98 -13.66 -38.76
CA LEU A 152 2.64 -13.66 -40.18
C LEU A 152 3.79 -13.22 -41.09
N LEU A 153 4.80 -12.54 -40.55
CA LEU A 153 6.01 -12.12 -41.28
C LEU A 153 7.10 -13.20 -41.27
N GLY A 154 6.81 -14.41 -40.79
CA GLY A 154 7.74 -15.53 -40.74
C GLY A 154 8.85 -15.39 -39.68
N LYS A 155 8.77 -14.36 -38.82
CA LYS A 155 9.70 -14.13 -37.71
C LYS A 155 9.13 -14.63 -36.39
N GLU A 156 9.99 -15.14 -35.54
CA GLU A 156 9.62 -15.56 -34.19
C GLU A 156 9.41 -14.32 -33.30
N ALA A 157 8.34 -14.35 -32.52
CA ALA A 157 8.06 -13.42 -31.45
C ALA A 157 8.01 -14.20 -30.12
N VAL A 158 8.62 -13.63 -29.09
CA VAL A 158 8.67 -14.20 -27.74
C VAL A 158 7.81 -13.33 -26.84
N HIS A 159 6.92 -13.96 -26.08
CA HIS A 159 6.03 -13.31 -25.14
C HIS A 159 6.08 -14.00 -23.79
N SER A 160 5.90 -13.25 -22.71
CA SER A 160 5.78 -13.79 -21.36
C SER A 160 4.31 -13.87 -20.97
N LEU A 161 3.79 -15.07 -20.75
CA LEU A 161 2.40 -15.32 -20.36
C LEU A 161 2.33 -15.76 -18.90
N VAL A 162 1.27 -15.33 -18.20
CA VAL A 162 1.03 -15.73 -16.80
C VAL A 162 0.89 -17.26 -16.72
N LEU A 163 1.62 -17.87 -15.78
CA LEU A 163 1.64 -19.31 -15.54
C LEU A 163 0.70 -19.72 -14.39
N GLU A 164 0.33 -18.79 -13.53
CA GLU A 164 -0.38 -19.08 -12.29
C GLU A 164 -1.87 -19.36 -12.52
N GLU A 165 -2.40 -20.39 -11.85
CA GLU A 165 -3.84 -20.57 -11.69
C GLU A 165 -4.36 -19.58 -10.65
N ILE A 166 -5.30 -18.72 -11.05
CA ILE A 166 -5.78 -17.60 -10.24
C ILE A 166 -7.17 -17.89 -9.70
N VAL A 167 -7.36 -17.64 -8.41
CA VAL A 167 -8.68 -17.55 -7.78
C VAL A 167 -8.90 -16.13 -7.28
N LEU A 168 -9.90 -15.46 -7.81
CA LEU A 168 -10.36 -14.18 -7.30
C LEU A 168 -11.32 -14.44 -6.14
N VAL A 169 -11.12 -13.78 -5.01
CA VAL A 169 -12.01 -13.89 -3.86
C VAL A 169 -12.49 -12.52 -3.49
N THR A 170 -13.79 -12.36 -3.22
CA THR A 170 -14.34 -11.07 -2.80
C THR A 170 -15.29 -11.17 -1.61
N ILE A 171 -15.43 -10.05 -0.89
CA ILE A 171 -16.36 -9.91 0.22
C ILE A 171 -17.64 -9.23 -0.28
N LEU A 172 -18.75 -9.95 -0.18
CA LEU A 172 -20.06 -9.47 -0.55
C LEU A 172 -20.55 -8.40 0.44
N ARG A 173 -21.27 -7.38 -0.02
CA ARG A 173 -21.68 -7.10 -1.42
C ARG A 173 -20.72 -6.15 -2.12
N ALA A 174 -20.01 -5.31 -1.36
CA ALA A 174 -19.26 -4.17 -1.84
C ALA A 174 -18.22 -4.54 -2.91
N GLY A 175 -17.57 -5.69 -2.80
CA GLY A 175 -16.50 -6.08 -3.71
C GLY A 175 -16.93 -6.55 -5.09
N LEU A 176 -18.22 -6.77 -5.35
CA LEU A 176 -18.71 -7.23 -6.66
C LEU A 176 -18.24 -6.39 -7.85
N PRO A 177 -18.34 -5.05 -7.85
CA PRO A 177 -17.88 -4.26 -9.00
C PRO A 177 -16.35 -4.28 -9.14
N LEU A 178 -15.61 -4.41 -8.05
CA LEU A 178 -14.15 -4.42 -8.08
C LEU A 178 -13.61 -5.75 -8.61
N VAL A 179 -14.18 -6.88 -8.17
CA VAL A 179 -13.80 -8.21 -8.68
C VAL A 179 -14.18 -8.38 -10.15
N ASP A 180 -15.28 -7.76 -10.61
CA ASP A 180 -15.65 -7.72 -12.02
C ASP A 180 -14.57 -7.04 -12.88
N GLY A 181 -13.86 -6.05 -12.33
CA GLY A 181 -12.71 -5.42 -13.00
C GLY A 181 -11.49 -6.33 -13.06
N PHE A 182 -11.26 -7.14 -12.03
CA PHE A 182 -10.19 -8.14 -12.04
C PHE A 182 -10.45 -9.24 -13.08
N LEU A 183 -11.72 -9.64 -13.28
CA LEU A 183 -12.10 -10.63 -14.28
C LEU A 183 -11.85 -10.17 -15.72
N GLU A 184 -11.89 -8.87 -16.02
CA GLU A 184 -11.52 -8.37 -17.34
C GLU A 184 -10.02 -8.59 -17.66
N VAL A 185 -9.17 -8.65 -16.63
CA VAL A 185 -7.72 -8.90 -16.77
C VAL A 185 -7.38 -10.39 -16.64
N PHE A 186 -8.11 -11.11 -15.79
CA PHE A 186 -7.94 -12.55 -15.56
C PHE A 186 -9.25 -13.30 -15.89
N PRO A 187 -9.61 -13.43 -17.18
CA PRO A 187 -10.92 -13.96 -17.60
C PRO A 187 -11.14 -15.43 -17.22
N ASP A 188 -10.07 -16.20 -17.11
CA ASP A 188 -10.13 -17.64 -16.77
C ASP A 188 -10.07 -17.90 -15.25
N ALA A 189 -9.99 -16.85 -14.42
CA ALA A 189 -9.89 -17.00 -12.98
C ALA A 189 -11.22 -17.53 -12.39
N GLU A 190 -11.12 -18.49 -11.47
CA GLU A 190 -12.28 -18.90 -10.67
C GLU A 190 -12.62 -17.82 -9.64
N VAL A 191 -13.88 -17.79 -9.18
CA VAL A 191 -14.35 -16.76 -8.26
C VAL A 191 -14.93 -17.37 -6.98
N GLY A 192 -14.45 -16.88 -5.85
CA GLY A 192 -14.93 -17.20 -4.52
C GLY A 192 -15.57 -16.00 -3.81
N PHE A 193 -16.51 -16.28 -2.91
CA PHE A 193 -17.32 -15.29 -2.22
C PHE A 193 -17.34 -15.54 -0.72
N PHE A 194 -17.08 -14.49 0.04
CA PHE A 194 -17.38 -14.41 1.47
C PHE A 194 -18.58 -13.49 1.66
N ALA A 195 -19.61 -13.93 2.40
CA ALA A 195 -20.62 -13.03 2.93
C ALA A 195 -20.31 -12.76 4.40
N MET A 196 -20.03 -11.50 4.72
CA MET A 196 -19.64 -11.09 6.07
C MET A 196 -20.49 -9.90 6.50
N LYS A 197 -21.14 -10.00 7.67
CA LYS A 197 -21.81 -8.86 8.30
C LYS A 197 -20.92 -8.33 9.42
N ARG A 198 -20.63 -7.03 9.38
CA ARG A 198 -19.94 -6.34 10.47
C ARG A 198 -20.96 -5.96 11.52
N ASP A 199 -20.69 -6.32 12.78
CA ASP A 199 -21.42 -5.75 13.90
C ASP A 199 -21.02 -4.27 14.06
N GLU A 200 -21.99 -3.36 13.97
CA GLU A 200 -21.73 -1.91 14.00
C GLU A 200 -21.22 -1.41 15.36
N LYS A 201 -21.51 -2.13 16.44
CA LYS A 201 -21.07 -1.78 17.80
C LYS A 201 -19.67 -2.33 18.09
N SER A 202 -19.42 -3.59 17.73
CA SER A 202 -18.15 -4.25 18.04
C SER A 202 -17.10 -4.11 16.94
N LEU A 203 -17.49 -3.66 15.74
CA LEU A 203 -16.67 -3.61 14.52
C LEU A 203 -16.02 -4.95 14.13
N LYS A 204 -16.57 -6.08 14.63
CA LYS A 204 -16.11 -7.43 14.29
C LYS A 204 -16.96 -7.96 13.14
N ALA A 205 -16.32 -8.61 12.19
CA ALA A 205 -17.02 -9.30 11.12
C ALA A 205 -17.38 -10.71 11.58
N LYS A 206 -18.62 -11.13 11.30
CA LYS A 206 -19.02 -12.54 11.35
C LYS A 206 -19.13 -13.04 9.92
N ILE A 207 -18.54 -14.20 9.64
CA ILE A 207 -18.70 -14.88 8.37
C ILE A 207 -20.03 -15.64 8.42
N ASP A 208 -20.96 -15.25 7.57
CA ASP A 208 -22.30 -15.85 7.50
C ASP A 208 -22.38 -16.91 6.39
N TYR A 209 -21.61 -16.75 5.31
CA TYR A 209 -21.57 -17.69 4.19
C TYR A 209 -20.22 -17.66 3.47
N ILE A 210 -19.79 -18.82 2.98
CA ILE A 210 -18.55 -19.00 2.22
C ILE A 210 -18.87 -19.90 1.02
N ALA A 211 -18.52 -19.44 -0.17
CA ALA A 211 -18.50 -20.27 -1.38
C ALA A 211 -17.17 -20.06 -2.09
N LEU A 212 -16.28 -21.04 -2.00
CA LEU A 212 -14.93 -20.96 -2.58
C LEU A 212 -14.70 -22.15 -3.51
N PRO A 213 -14.01 -21.96 -4.65
CA PRO A 213 -13.40 -23.07 -5.37
C PRO A 213 -12.24 -23.65 -4.55
N SER A 214 -11.64 -24.74 -5.04
CA SER A 214 -10.40 -25.24 -4.44
C SER A 214 -9.32 -24.16 -4.53
N LEU A 215 -8.66 -23.86 -3.41
CA LEU A 215 -7.54 -22.92 -3.35
C LEU A 215 -6.17 -23.62 -3.39
N GLU A 216 -6.15 -24.94 -3.28
CA GLU A 216 -4.92 -25.71 -3.11
C GLU A 216 -3.95 -25.49 -4.28
N GLY A 217 -2.73 -25.04 -3.98
CA GLY A 217 -1.70 -24.79 -5.00
C GLY A 217 -1.92 -23.57 -5.89
N LYS A 218 -3.04 -22.84 -5.74
CA LYS A 218 -3.40 -21.69 -6.57
C LYS A 218 -2.97 -20.36 -5.95
N THR A 219 -2.91 -19.33 -6.80
CA THR A 219 -2.72 -17.94 -6.36
C THR A 219 -4.06 -17.28 -6.14
N VAL A 220 -4.29 -16.87 -4.90
CA VAL A 220 -5.54 -16.24 -4.47
C VAL A 220 -5.37 -14.73 -4.43
N ILE A 221 -6.29 -13.99 -5.03
CA ILE A 221 -6.33 -12.53 -4.97
C ILE A 221 -7.61 -12.14 -4.23
N LEU A 222 -7.46 -11.67 -2.99
CA LEU A 222 -8.58 -11.17 -2.19
C LEU A 222 -8.85 -9.70 -2.50
N VAL A 223 -10.03 -9.41 -3.00
CA VAL A 223 -10.44 -8.11 -3.54
C VAL A 223 -11.60 -7.54 -2.73
N ASP A 224 -11.40 -6.37 -2.12
CA ASP A 224 -12.45 -5.65 -1.38
C ASP A 224 -12.25 -4.12 -1.53
N PRO A 225 -13.28 -3.29 -1.81
CA PRO A 225 -13.07 -1.89 -2.15
C PRO A 225 -12.47 -1.06 -1.03
N MET A 226 -12.68 -1.45 0.24
CA MET A 226 -12.32 -0.63 1.40
C MET A 226 -11.56 -1.44 2.44
N ILE A 227 -10.24 -1.24 2.51
CA ILE A 227 -9.41 -1.78 3.58
C ILE A 227 -9.39 -0.78 4.74
N ALA A 228 -10.48 -0.77 5.52
CA ALA A 228 -10.68 0.14 6.64
C ALA A 228 -9.84 -0.28 7.87
N THR A 229 -10.41 -1.06 8.78
CA THR A 229 -9.67 -1.60 9.94
C THR A 229 -8.81 -2.82 9.60
N GLY A 230 -8.96 -3.38 8.40
CA GLY A 230 -8.33 -4.63 7.98
C GLY A 230 -8.94 -5.90 8.59
N GLY A 231 -9.91 -5.79 9.51
CA GLY A 231 -10.46 -6.94 10.24
C GLY A 231 -11.08 -8.02 9.36
N SER A 232 -12.05 -7.64 8.51
CA SER A 232 -12.71 -8.60 7.62
C SER A 232 -11.73 -9.30 6.67
N MET A 233 -10.73 -8.56 6.20
CA MET A 233 -9.69 -9.08 5.33
C MET A 233 -8.77 -10.07 6.06
N CYS A 234 -8.36 -9.77 7.30
CA CYS A 234 -7.64 -10.73 8.15
C CYS A 234 -8.45 -12.02 8.35
N ASP A 235 -9.72 -11.91 8.71
CA ASP A 235 -10.58 -13.07 8.97
C ASP A 235 -10.73 -13.95 7.71
N ALA A 236 -10.93 -13.33 6.54
CA ALA A 236 -10.98 -14.04 5.26
C ALA A 236 -9.63 -14.71 4.92
N ILE A 237 -8.51 -14.01 5.08
CA ILE A 237 -7.17 -14.57 4.84
C ILE A 237 -6.88 -15.75 5.76
N LEU A 238 -7.28 -15.66 7.04
CA LEU A 238 -7.11 -16.74 8.00
C LEU A 238 -7.84 -18.00 7.56
N HIS A 239 -9.09 -17.84 7.09
CA HIS A 239 -9.88 -18.95 6.56
C HIS A 239 -9.22 -19.55 5.30
N MET A 240 -8.86 -18.72 4.32
CA MET A 240 -8.26 -19.19 3.07
C MET A 240 -6.93 -19.90 3.27
N LYS A 241 -6.09 -19.49 4.24
CA LYS A 241 -4.82 -20.17 4.54
C LYS A 241 -5.01 -21.63 4.94
N GLN A 242 -6.15 -22.01 5.53
CA GLN A 242 -6.46 -23.40 5.89
C GLN A 242 -6.74 -24.27 4.66
N LEU A 243 -6.94 -23.66 3.49
CA LEU A 243 -7.20 -24.33 2.22
C LEU A 243 -5.93 -24.44 1.35
N HIS A 244 -4.75 -24.24 1.95
CA HIS A 244 -3.42 -24.47 1.35
C HIS A 244 -3.15 -23.74 0.01
N PRO A 245 -3.49 -22.45 -0.13
CA PRO A 245 -3.11 -21.70 -1.32
C PRO A 245 -1.59 -21.57 -1.43
N LYS A 246 -1.09 -21.53 -2.66
CA LYS A 246 0.32 -21.29 -2.94
C LYS A 246 0.73 -19.88 -2.54
N LYS A 247 -0.14 -18.90 -2.80
CA LYS A 247 0.10 -17.49 -2.55
C LYS A 247 -1.23 -16.77 -2.33
N ILE A 248 -1.23 -15.77 -1.45
CA ILE A 248 -2.37 -14.88 -1.25
C ILE A 248 -1.90 -13.44 -1.46
N LEU A 249 -2.60 -12.73 -2.33
CA LEU A 249 -2.48 -11.31 -2.59
C LEU A 249 -3.76 -10.60 -2.11
N ALA A 250 -3.64 -9.33 -1.76
CA ALA A 250 -4.78 -8.52 -1.34
C ALA A 250 -4.85 -7.22 -2.13
N ALA A 251 -6.05 -6.83 -2.55
CA ALA A 251 -6.28 -5.60 -3.30
C ALA A 251 -7.51 -4.84 -2.79
N GLY A 252 -7.45 -3.51 -2.85
CA GLY A 252 -8.60 -2.66 -2.58
C GLY A 252 -8.55 -1.31 -3.28
N ALA A 253 -9.70 -0.68 -3.49
CA ALA A 253 -9.74 0.63 -4.14
C ALA A 253 -9.14 1.72 -3.24
N ILE A 254 -9.49 1.68 -1.95
CA ILE A 254 -8.94 2.56 -0.93
C ILE A 254 -8.58 1.77 0.34
N ALA A 255 -7.55 2.24 1.05
CA ALA A 255 -7.10 1.65 2.30
C ALA A 255 -6.76 2.72 3.33
N THR A 256 -6.66 2.34 4.61
CA THR A 256 -6.00 3.15 5.63
C THR A 256 -4.66 2.54 6.01
N ARG A 257 -3.77 3.38 6.57
CA ARG A 257 -2.52 2.89 7.16
C ARG A 257 -2.78 1.87 8.28
N ASP A 258 -3.73 2.15 9.17
CA ASP A 258 -4.06 1.27 10.30
C ASP A 258 -4.53 -0.11 9.82
N GLY A 259 -5.36 -0.15 8.78
CA GLY A 259 -5.83 -1.40 8.17
C GLY A 259 -4.69 -2.22 7.58
N MET A 260 -3.83 -1.59 6.78
CA MET A 260 -2.68 -2.29 6.19
C MET A 260 -1.68 -2.76 7.25
N GLU A 261 -1.37 -1.94 8.27
CA GLU A 261 -0.47 -2.30 9.36
C GLU A 261 -1.01 -3.48 10.17
N ARG A 262 -2.32 -3.52 10.44
CA ARG A 262 -2.96 -4.65 11.11
C ARG A 262 -2.78 -5.93 10.30
N ILE A 263 -3.09 -5.90 9.00
CA ILE A 263 -2.98 -7.12 8.19
C ILE A 263 -1.52 -7.55 8.05
N GLN A 264 -0.58 -6.62 7.89
CA GLN A 264 0.84 -6.98 7.87
C GLN A 264 1.31 -7.64 9.17
N LYS A 265 0.76 -7.21 10.32
CA LYS A 265 1.08 -7.77 11.63
C LYS A 265 0.45 -9.15 11.84
N GLU A 266 -0.82 -9.32 11.49
CA GLU A 266 -1.57 -10.56 11.72
C GLU A 266 -1.34 -11.61 10.61
N MET A 267 -1.07 -11.15 9.39
CA MET A 267 -0.88 -11.95 8.17
C MET A 267 0.43 -11.55 7.48
N PRO A 268 1.60 -11.85 8.08
CA PRO A 268 2.88 -11.52 7.47
C PRO A 268 3.03 -12.21 6.11
N GLY A 269 3.62 -11.49 5.15
CA GLY A 269 3.89 -11.97 3.80
C GLY A 269 2.78 -11.70 2.77
N ILE A 270 1.64 -11.13 3.18
CA ILE A 270 0.61 -10.67 2.25
C ILE A 270 1.07 -9.38 1.58
N ARG A 271 1.03 -9.34 0.25
CA ARG A 271 1.30 -8.12 -0.53
C ARG A 271 -0.01 -7.41 -0.87
N PHE A 272 0.01 -6.08 -0.74
CA PHE A 272 -1.15 -5.22 -0.93
C PHE A 272 -1.04 -4.38 -2.20
N TYR A 273 -2.17 -4.23 -2.89
CA TYR A 273 -2.35 -3.31 -4.00
C TYR A 273 -3.52 -2.40 -3.65
N THR A 274 -3.31 -1.09 -3.68
CA THR A 274 -4.39 -0.15 -3.39
C THR A 274 -4.33 1.08 -4.27
N GLY A 275 -5.49 1.58 -4.67
CA GLY A 275 -5.59 2.78 -5.50
C GLY A 275 -5.24 4.04 -4.71
N ALA A 276 -5.65 4.11 -3.45
CA ALA A 276 -5.29 5.20 -2.55
C ALA A 276 -5.10 4.72 -1.09
N VAL A 277 -4.30 5.46 -0.34
CA VAL A 277 -4.15 5.31 1.12
C VAL A 277 -4.60 6.60 1.79
N ASP A 278 -5.70 6.53 2.53
CA ASP A 278 -6.29 7.65 3.23
C ASP A 278 -5.74 7.79 4.66
N PRO A 279 -5.70 9.02 5.20
CA PRO A 279 -4.94 9.34 6.40
C PRO A 279 -5.54 8.78 7.69
N ILE A 280 -6.87 8.73 7.82
CA ILE A 280 -7.52 8.42 9.09
C ILE A 280 -8.76 7.52 8.93
N LEU A 281 -9.05 6.79 10.01
CA LEU A 281 -10.33 6.16 10.26
C LEU A 281 -11.07 6.98 11.32
N ASN A 282 -12.35 7.29 11.11
CA ASN A 282 -13.15 7.99 12.11
C ASN A 282 -13.62 7.04 13.24
N SER A 283 -14.29 7.58 14.27
CA SER A 283 -14.71 6.85 15.47
C SER A 283 -15.69 5.70 15.21
N ILE A 284 -16.39 5.70 14.07
CA ILE A 284 -17.36 4.67 13.67
C ILE A 284 -16.80 3.73 12.59
N GLY A 285 -15.49 3.81 12.32
CA GLY A 285 -14.80 2.87 11.45
C GLY A 285 -14.97 3.12 9.95
N TYR A 286 -15.22 4.37 9.54
CA TYR A 286 -15.16 4.81 8.14
C TYR A 286 -13.82 5.47 7.82
N ILE A 287 -13.35 5.25 6.59
CA ILE A 287 -12.15 5.87 6.02
C ILE A 287 -12.46 7.36 5.72
N VAL A 288 -11.51 8.27 5.96
CA VAL A 288 -11.65 9.70 5.65
C VAL A 288 -10.42 10.23 4.91
N PRO A 289 -10.57 10.93 3.76
CA PRO A 289 -11.82 11.41 3.16
C PRO A 289 -12.75 10.30 2.65
N GLY A 290 -12.22 9.10 2.36
CA GLY A 290 -12.98 7.90 2.07
C GLY A 290 -13.94 8.02 0.89
N LEU A 291 -14.94 7.13 0.87
CA LEU A 291 -15.98 7.07 -0.17
C LEU A 291 -17.39 6.79 0.37
N GLY A 292 -17.58 6.73 1.70
CA GLY A 292 -18.83 6.26 2.32
C GLY A 292 -18.94 4.72 2.37
N ASP A 293 -20.15 4.16 2.39
CA ASP A 293 -20.37 2.70 2.27
C ASP A 293 -20.38 2.29 0.78
N ALA A 294 -19.35 1.58 0.35
CA ALA A 294 -19.21 1.10 -1.03
C ALA A 294 -20.40 0.24 -1.47
N GLY A 295 -20.91 -0.63 -0.60
CA GLY A 295 -22.01 -1.54 -0.92
C GLY A 295 -23.32 -0.78 -1.16
N ASP A 296 -23.61 0.22 -0.34
CA ASP A 296 -24.82 1.04 -0.48
C ASP A 296 -24.73 1.96 -1.71
N ARG A 297 -23.54 2.48 -2.00
CA ARG A 297 -23.29 3.26 -3.22
C ARG A 297 -23.39 2.41 -4.48
N SER A 298 -22.98 1.14 -4.41
CA SER A 298 -23.12 0.20 -5.53
C SER A 298 -24.54 -0.30 -5.72
N PHE A 299 -25.25 -0.66 -4.64
CA PHE A 299 -26.47 -1.48 -4.73
C PHE A 299 -27.71 -0.89 -4.03
N GLY A 300 -27.59 0.30 -3.43
CA GLY A 300 -28.64 0.90 -2.62
C GLY A 300 -28.58 0.48 -1.16
N LEU A 301 -29.30 1.25 -0.33
CA LEU A 301 -29.35 1.06 1.12
C LEU A 301 -29.85 -0.33 1.48
N LYS A 302 -29.25 -0.91 2.52
CA LYS A 302 -29.72 -2.16 3.13
C LYS A 302 -31.04 -1.90 3.86
N ILE A 303 -31.93 -2.88 3.81
CA ILE A 303 -33.07 -2.97 4.74
C ILE A 303 -32.62 -4.03 5.75
N ASP A 304 -32.33 -3.60 6.98
CA ASP A 304 -31.94 -4.49 8.07
C ASP A 304 -33.16 -5.20 8.70
#